data_AF-A0A5N9BAG7-F1
#
_entry.id   AF-A0A5N9BAG7-F1
#
_cell.length_a   1.000
_cell.length_b   1.000
_cell.length_c   1.000
_cell.angle_alpha   90.00
_cell.angle_beta   90.00
_cell.angle_gamma   90.00
#
_symmetry.space_group_name_H-M   'P 1'
#
loop_
_entity.id
_entity.type
_entity.pdbx_description
1 polymer ?
#
loop_
_entity_poly.entity_id
_entity_poly.type
_entity_poly.pdbx_seq_one_letter_code
_entity_poly.pdbx_strand_id
1 'polypeptide(L)' 'MGGFGWFISLTIIIFTFTGHMIDQKVQTLPLFTILGILLGLLVSIIGMRKLLINLIKTKK' A
#
# COMPACT_ATOMS: atom_id res chain seq x y z
N MET A 1 7.07 14.71 12.02
CA MET A 1 6.00 14.63 10.99
C MET A 1 6.06 13.24 10.38
N GLY A 2 5.20 12.32 10.80
CA GLY A 2 5.24 10.95 10.26
C GLY A 2 4.47 9.98 11.12
N GLY A 3 3.15 10.13 11.17
CA GLY A 3 2.28 9.06 11.66
C GLY A 3 2.24 7.90 10.66
N PHE A 4 1.45 6.87 10.96
CA PHE A 4 1.26 5.72 10.06
C PHE A 4 0.83 6.11 8.63
N GLY A 5 0.21 7.27 8.45
CA GLY A 5 -0.22 7.80 7.15
C GLY A 5 0.88 7.87 6.09
N TRP A 6 2.14 8.09 6.48
CA TRP A 6 3.26 8.09 5.54
C TRP A 6 3.49 6.72 4.92
N PHE A 7 3.46 5.66 5.74
CA PHE A 7 3.62 4.28 5.28
C PHE A 7 2.47 3.86 4.36
N ILE A 8 1.24 4.22 4.74
CA ILE A 8 0.04 3.94 3.95
C ILE A 8 0.16 4.61 2.57
N SER A 9 0.47 5.91 2.54
CA SER A 9 0.54 6.69 1.32
C SER A 9 1.60 6.16 0.37
N LEU A 10 2.82 5.88 0.88
CA LEU A 10 3.91 5.34 0.07
C LEU A 10 3.53 3.98 -0.54
N THR A 11 2.93 3.10 0.25
CA THR A 11 2.53 1.76 -0.20
C THR A 11 1.46 1.85 -1.29
N ILE A 12 0.43 2.68 -1.09
CA ILE A 12 -0.64 2.86 -2.09
C ILE A 12 -0.07 3.48 -3.37
N ILE A 13 0.79 4.49 -3.28
CA ILE A 13 1.40 5.13 -4.46
C ILE A 13 2.21 4.11 -5.25
N ILE A 14 3.08 3.32 -4.59
CA ILE A 14 3.92 2.33 -5.27
C ILE A 14 3.06 1.28 -5.99
N PHE A 15 2.07 0.71 -5.31
CA PHE A 15 1.22 -0.33 -5.90
C PHE A 15 0.30 0.22 -7.00
N THR A 16 -0.25 1.42 -6.84
CA THR A 16 -1.12 2.07 -7.83
C THR A 16 -0.32 2.45 -9.07
N PHE A 17 0.88 3.03 -8.88
CA PHE A 17 1.76 3.41 -9.99
C PHE A 17 2.22 2.18 -10.79
N THR A 18 2.57 1.10 -10.09
CA THR A 18 2.93 -0.18 -10.73
C THR A 18 1.76 -0.74 -11.54
N GLY A 19 0.55 -0.75 -10.98
CA GLY A 19 -0.66 -1.19 -11.69
C GLY A 19 -0.96 -0.33 -12.91
N HIS A 20 -0.80 0.98 -12.79
CA HIS A 20 -1.00 1.92 -13.90
C HIS A 20 0.00 1.72 -15.04
N MET A 21 1.28 1.51 -14.72
CA MET A 21 2.29 1.22 -15.75
C MET A 21 2.00 -0.08 -16.51
N ILE A 22 1.45 -1.08 -15.82
CA ILE A 22 1.07 -2.36 -16.44
C ILE A 22 -0.15 -2.16 -17.34
N ASP A 23 -1.20 -1.46 -16.85
CA ASP A 23 -2.38 -1.16 -17.66
C ASP A 23 -2.02 -0.39 -18.94
N GLN A 24 -1.12 0.59 -18.85
CA GLN A 24 -0.65 1.34 -20.01
C GLN A 24 0.10 0.46 -21.03
N LYS A 25 0.89 -0.52 -20.56
CA LYS A 25 1.63 -1.42 -21.46
C LYS A 25 0.75 -2.46 -22.13
N VAL A 26 -0.29 -2.94 -21.44
CA VAL A 26 -1.16 -4.02 -21.94
C VAL A 26 -2.40 -3.46 -22.64
N GLN A 27 -2.59 -2.13 -22.67
CA GLN A 27 -3.79 -1.44 -23.20
C GLN A 27 -5.09 -2.00 -22.61
N THR A 28 -5.03 -2.52 -21.39
CA THR A 28 -6.20 -3.02 -20.68
C THR A 28 -6.98 -1.87 -20.09
N LEU A 29 -8.29 -2.08 -19.91
CA LEU A 29 -9.08 -1.28 -18.95
C LEU A 29 -8.33 -1.23 -17.61
N PRO A 30 -8.54 -0.20 -16.76
CA PRO A 30 -7.72 0.08 -15.55
C PRO A 30 -7.88 -0.95 -14.42
N LEU A 31 -7.79 -2.24 -14.75
CA LEU A 31 -7.97 -3.40 -13.91
C LEU A 31 -6.76 -3.61 -13.02
N PHE A 32 -5.54 -3.50 -13.57
CA PHE A 32 -4.32 -3.67 -12.77
C PHE A 32 -4.11 -2.51 -11.80
N THR A 33 -4.55 -1.30 -12.15
CA THR A 33 -4.55 -0.14 -11.25
C THR A 33 -5.51 -0.37 -10.07
N ILE A 34 -6.73 -0.85 -10.33
CA ILE A 34 -7.70 -1.18 -9.26
C ILE A 34 -7.16 -2.31 -8.36
N LEU A 35 -6.60 -3.37 -8.95
CA LEU A 35 -5.94 -4.44 -8.20
C LEU A 35 -4.74 -3.93 -7.40
N GLY A 36 -3.95 -3.03 -7.97
CA GLY A 36 -2.84 -2.35 -7.30
C GLY A 36 -3.32 -1.56 -6.08
N ILE A 37 -4.37 -0.76 -6.20
CA ILE A 37 -4.97 -0.03 -5.07
C ILE A 37 -5.45 -1.00 -3.99
N LEU A 38 -6.14 -2.08 -4.39
CA LEU A 38 -6.65 -3.10 -3.46
C LEU A 38 -5.52 -3.79 -2.69
N LEU A 39 -4.44 -4.18 -3.39
CA LEU A 39 -3.25 -4.76 -2.78
C LEU A 39 -2.52 -3.75 -1.88
N GLY A 40 -2.36 -2.51 -2.33
CA GLY A 40 -1.76 -1.44 -1.54
C GLY A 40 -2.51 -1.18 -0.23
N LEU A 41 -3.84 -1.22 -0.27
CA LEU A 41 -4.70 -1.16 0.92
C LEU A 41 -4.48 -2.35 1.87
N LEU A 42 -4.46 -3.58 1.35
CA LEU A 42 -4.22 -4.78 2.17
C LEU A 42 -2.84 -4.76 2.83
N VAL A 43 -1.79 -4.44 2.07
CA VAL A 43 -0.42 -4.35 2.57
C VAL A 43 -0.30 -3.25 3.62
N SER A 44 -0.94 -2.11 3.39
CA SER A 44 -0.99 -1.00 4.33
C SER A 44 -1.59 -1.39 5.68
N ILE A 45 -2.73 -2.09 5.69
CA ILE A 45 -3.37 -2.60 6.92
C ILE A 45 -2.43 -3.56 7.65
N ILE A 46 -1.80 -4.49 6.93
CA ILE A 46 -0.86 -5.46 7.52
C ILE A 46 0.36 -4.76 8.13
N GLY A 47 0.93 -3.77 7.42
CA GLY A 47 2.07 -2.98 7.88
C GLY A 47 1.73 -2.15 9.13
N MET A 48 0.56 -1.52 9.15
CA MET A 48 0.03 -0.82 10.32
C MET A 48 -0.08 -1.77 11.53
N ARG A 49 -0.68 -2.96 11.35
CA ARG A 49 -0.80 -3.95 12.44
C ARG A 49 0.57 -4.37 12.96
N LYS A 50 1.54 -4.64 12.08
CA LYS A 50 2.92 -4.99 12.49
C LYS A 50 3.56 -3.88 13.30
N LEU A 51 3.46 -2.63 12.85
CA LEU A 51 4.03 -1.48 13.54
C LEU A 51 3.36 -1.26 14.91
N LEU A 52 2.03 -1.36 14.99
CA LEU A 52 1.28 -1.29 16.25
C LEU A 52 1.72 -2.37 17.25
N ILE A 53 1.79 -3.63 16.81
CA ILE A 53 2.24 -4.74 17.66
C ILE A 53 3.67 -4.49 18.16
N ASN A 54 4.56 -4.02 17.29
CA ASN A 54 5.94 -3.75 17.65
C ASN A 54 6.04 -2.61 18.68
N LEU A 55 5.27 -1.53 18.50
CA LEU A 55 5.21 -0.43 19.47
C LEU A 55 4.69 -0.89 20.84
N ILE A 56 3.65 -1.73 20.86
CA ILE A 56 3.12 -2.31 22.10
C ILE A 56 4.18 -3.20 22.76
N LYS A 57 4.90 -4.01 21.98
CA LYS A 57 5.94 -4.92 22.47
C LYS A 57 7.17 -4.19 22.98
N THR A 58 7.58 -3.09 22.36
CA THR A 58 8.71 -2.25 22.80
C THR A 58 8.42 -1.52 24.11
N LYS A 59 7.14 -1.28 24.44
CA LYS A 59 6.77 -0.60 25.69
C LYS A 59 6.69 -1.53 26.91
N LYS A 60 6.84 -2.84 26.73
CA LYS A 60 6.80 -3.87 27.77
C LYS A 60 8.20 -4.41 28.03
#